data_AF-A0A2A2RRL9-F1
#
_entry.id   AF-A0A2A2RRL9-F1
#
_cell.length_a   1.000
_cell.length_b   1.000
_cell.length_c   1.000
_cell.angle_alpha   90.00
_cell.angle_beta   90.00
_cell.angle_gamma   90.00
#
_symmetry.space_group_name_H-M   'P 1'
#
loop_
_entity.id
_entity.type
_entity.pdbx_description
1 polymer ?
#
loop_
_entity_poly.entity_id
_entity_poly.type
_entity_poly.pdbx_seq_one_letter_code
_entity_poly.pdbx_strand_id
1 'polypeptide(L)'
;MKLKVYKTDGSSFTEKEFDIPSFEGDKGVALLKQVIVSYQANKRQGTSKTKDYGEVAGSGKKMLPQKGSGGSRHGDKRAPQLYKGGIVFGPRPRDWSKTITVQAKKIALQRALFDLANDGGLAVIERFEVAKPKTALFVKVLKNVSPEGKRLLVVDSTWSEPVLRASRNISRALFSNSSNLNALDLVKTPRVLITLEGLTKVLERTKN
;
A
#
# COMPACT_ATOMS: atom_id res chain seq x y z
N MET A 1 -2.22 -25.29 -8.14
CA MET A 1 -3.34 -25.12 -7.19
C MET A 1 -4.65 -24.96 -7.96
N LYS A 2 -5.74 -25.58 -7.49
CA LYS A 2 -7.08 -25.46 -8.10
C LYS A 2 -7.75 -24.17 -7.65
N LEU A 3 -8.13 -23.31 -8.59
CA LEU A 3 -8.86 -22.08 -8.32
C LEU A 3 -10.26 -22.13 -8.94
N LYS A 4 -11.21 -21.46 -8.27
CA LYS A 4 -12.57 -21.27 -8.77
C LYS A 4 -12.58 -20.17 -9.84
N VAL A 5 -12.93 -20.55 -11.06
CA VAL A 5 -13.07 -19.66 -12.23
C VAL A 5 -14.55 -19.41 -12.48
N TYR A 6 -15.01 -18.20 -12.16
CA TYR A 6 -16.38 -17.75 -12.37
C TYR A 6 -16.58 -17.25 -13.81
N LYS A 7 -17.77 -17.47 -14.36
CA LYS A 7 -18.23 -16.81 -15.59
C LYS A 7 -18.44 -15.31 -15.37
N THR A 8 -18.65 -14.56 -16.46
CA THR A 8 -18.95 -13.12 -16.46
C THR A 8 -20.06 -12.71 -15.49
N ASP A 9 -21.07 -13.56 -15.30
CA ASP A 9 -22.22 -13.26 -14.43
C ASP A 9 -21.96 -13.58 -12.94
N GLY A 10 -20.84 -14.24 -12.64
CA GLY A 10 -20.48 -14.67 -11.29
C GLY A 10 -21.30 -15.85 -10.74
N SER A 11 -22.20 -16.44 -11.53
CA SER A 11 -23.17 -17.45 -11.08
C SER A 11 -22.65 -18.89 -11.06
N SER A 12 -21.86 -19.29 -12.06
CA SER A 12 -21.26 -20.63 -12.14
C SER A 12 -19.75 -20.56 -12.05
N PHE A 13 -19.14 -21.51 -11.34
CA PHE A 13 -17.69 -21.66 -11.26
C PHE A 13 -17.24 -22.99 -11.89
N THR A 14 -16.08 -22.96 -12.52
CA THR A 14 -15.31 -24.14 -12.96
C THR A 14 -14.00 -24.17 -12.20
N GLU A 15 -13.52 -25.35 -11.83
CA GLU A 15 -12.20 -25.46 -11.21
C GLU A 15 -11.14 -25.63 -12.31
N LYS A 16 -10.17 -24.72 -12.33
CA LYS A 16 -8.99 -24.84 -13.20
C LYS A 16 -7.73 -24.86 -12.36
N GLU A 17 -6.76 -25.63 -12.82
CA GLU A 17 -5.45 -25.71 -12.19
C GLU A 17 -4.54 -24.59 -12.71
N PHE A 18 -3.92 -23.86 -11.79
CA PHE A 18 -2.95 -22.82 -12.09
C PHE A 18 -1.61 -23.13 -11.40
N ASP A 19 -0.53 -22.82 -12.10
CA ASP A 19 0.84 -22.90 -11.59
C ASP A 19 1.16 -21.66 -10.75
N ILE A 20 0.77 -21.72 -9.47
CA ILE A 20 1.08 -20.70 -8.48
C ILE A 20 2.34 -21.16 -7.74
N PRO A 21 3.35 -20.29 -7.54
CA PRO A 21 4.55 -20.65 -6.79
C PRO A 21 4.20 -21.14 -5.39
N SER A 22 4.73 -22.30 -5.02
CA SER A 22 4.56 -22.90 -3.70
C SER A 22 5.67 -22.47 -2.76
N PHE A 23 5.33 -22.27 -1.48
CA PHE A 23 6.29 -22.01 -0.43
C PHE A 23 6.10 -23.01 0.71
N GLU A 24 7.20 -23.44 1.32
CA GLU A 24 7.19 -24.31 2.49
C GLU A 24 7.26 -23.48 3.78
N GLY A 25 6.34 -23.71 4.71
CA GLY A 25 6.32 -23.10 6.04
C GLY A 25 6.43 -21.57 6.01
N ASP A 26 7.37 -21.03 6.78
CA ASP A 26 7.57 -19.58 6.96
C ASP A 26 8.54 -18.95 5.94
N LYS A 27 9.00 -19.70 4.94
CA LYS A 27 9.92 -19.18 3.92
C LYS A 27 9.29 -17.99 3.19
N GLY A 28 10.00 -16.86 3.18
CA GLY A 28 9.58 -15.64 2.48
C GLY A 28 8.71 -14.67 3.30
N VAL A 29 8.23 -15.04 4.50
CA VAL A 29 7.39 -14.17 5.35
C VAL A 29 8.17 -12.92 5.82
N ALA A 30 9.43 -13.08 6.23
CA ALA A 30 10.29 -11.97 6.64
C ALA A 30 10.53 -10.97 5.48
N LEU A 31 10.72 -11.50 4.27
CA LEU A 31 10.93 -10.70 3.06
C LEU A 31 9.66 -9.96 2.65
N LEU A 32 8.50 -10.62 2.75
CA LEU A 32 7.19 -10.00 2.54
C LEU A 32 6.99 -8.82 3.50
N LYS A 33 7.28 -9.00 4.79
CA LYS A 33 7.24 -7.93 5.79
C LYS A 33 8.17 -6.78 5.42
N GLN A 34 9.41 -7.07 5.02
CA GLN A 34 10.38 -6.04 4.65
C GLN A 34 9.90 -5.21 3.45
N VAL A 35 9.34 -5.85 2.41
CA VAL A 35 8.78 -5.19 1.23
C VAL A 35 7.57 -4.32 1.58
N ILE A 36 6.70 -4.80 2.47
CA ILE A 36 5.55 -4.02 2.95
C ILE A 36 6.02 -2.79 3.71
N VAL A 37 6.97 -2.95 4.64
CA VAL A 37 7.52 -1.85 5.44
C VAL A 37 8.23 -0.83 4.56
N SER A 38 9.03 -1.25 3.57
CA SER A 38 9.66 -0.31 2.64
C SER A 38 8.63 0.43 1.80
N TYR A 39 7.62 -0.26 1.29
CA TYR A 39 6.59 0.37 0.47
C TYR A 39 5.81 1.43 1.27
N GLN A 40 5.47 1.14 2.53
CA GLN A 40 4.83 2.11 3.42
C GLN A 40 5.76 3.27 3.81
N ALA A 41 7.06 3.01 4.00
CA ALA A 41 8.04 4.07 4.26
C ALA A 41 8.19 5.01 3.06
N ASN A 42 8.23 4.48 1.83
CA ASN A 42 8.36 5.25 0.60
C ASN A 42 7.13 6.12 0.31
N LYS A 43 5.97 5.81 0.89
CA LYS A 43 4.76 6.66 0.79
C LYS A 43 4.80 7.90 1.68
N ARG A 44 5.76 7.99 2.62
CA ARG A 44 5.83 9.12 3.55
C ARG A 44 6.48 10.33 2.90
N GLN A 45 5.89 11.50 3.13
CA GLN A 45 6.49 12.78 2.77
C GLN A 45 7.19 13.36 4.00
N GLY A 46 8.51 13.53 3.94
CA GLY A 46 9.32 14.03 5.06
C GLY A 46 9.40 15.55 5.11
N THR A 47 8.27 16.26 5.15
CA THR A 47 8.18 17.73 5.11
C THR A 47 8.15 18.42 6.48
N SER A 48 8.30 17.66 7.57
CA SER A 48 8.30 18.22 8.91
C SER A 48 9.60 18.97 9.22
N LYS A 49 9.49 20.20 9.71
CA LYS A 49 10.62 21.04 10.14
C LYS A 49 10.27 21.85 11.38
N THR A 50 11.19 21.92 12.33
CA THR A 50 11.20 22.90 13.43
C THR A 50 12.31 23.91 13.26
N LYS A 51 12.15 25.11 13.85
CA LYS A 51 13.20 26.12 13.88
C LYS A 51 14.22 25.78 14.96
N ASP A 52 15.46 25.60 14.53
CA ASP A 52 16.60 25.49 15.43
C ASP A 52 16.97 26.86 16.03
N TYR A 53 17.87 26.87 17.02
CA TYR A 53 18.38 28.09 17.65
C TYR A 53 18.81 29.18 16.65
N GLY A 54 19.49 28.78 15.57
CA GLY A 54 19.96 29.71 14.52
C GLY A 54 18.87 30.22 13.57
N GLU A 55 17.73 29.53 13.49
CA GLU A 55 16.63 29.87 12.58
C GLU A 55 15.53 30.71 13.26
N VAL A 56 15.53 30.77 14.60
CA VAL A 56 14.62 31.62 15.35
C VAL A 56 15.02 33.08 15.17
N ALA A 57 14.06 33.92 14.79
CA ALA A 57 14.25 35.37 14.68
C ALA A 57 14.43 35.98 16.08
N GLY A 58 15.56 36.67 16.29
CA GLY A 58 15.88 37.29 17.59
C GLY A 58 17.24 37.97 17.58
N SER A 59 17.52 38.75 18.64
CA SER A 59 18.80 39.45 18.81
C SER A 59 19.86 38.51 19.39
N GLY A 60 21.05 38.47 18.78
CA GLY A 60 22.22 37.77 19.32
C GLY A 60 22.96 38.53 20.42
N LYS A 61 22.46 39.70 20.85
CA LYS A 61 23.05 40.47 21.94
C LYS A 61 22.84 39.74 23.26
N LYS A 62 23.88 39.70 24.10
CA LYS A 62 23.80 39.14 25.44
C LYS A 62 22.69 39.83 26.25
N MET A 63 21.75 39.07 26.81
CA MET A 63 20.56 39.61 27.49
C MET A 63 20.90 40.37 28.79
N LEU A 64 21.86 39.85 29.55
CA LEU A 64 22.27 40.36 30.86
C LEU A 64 23.81 40.40 30.92
N PRO A 65 24.40 41.28 31.75
CA PRO A 65 25.85 41.26 31.98
C PRO A 65 26.28 39.91 32.60
N GLN A 66 27.57 39.55 32.44
CA GLN A 66 28.08 38.26 32.91
C GLN A 66 28.03 38.10 34.44
N LYS A 67 28.07 39.21 35.18
CA LYS A 67 27.99 39.32 36.64
C LYS A 67 27.22 40.59 37.03
N GLY A 68 26.80 40.70 38.29
CA GLY A 68 26.15 41.90 38.83
C GLY A 68 24.64 42.03 38.59
N SER A 69 23.99 41.04 37.96
CA SER A 69 22.55 41.05 37.67
C SER A 69 21.67 40.35 38.72
N GLY A 70 22.26 39.60 39.66
CA GLY A 70 21.53 38.84 40.69
C GLY A 70 20.78 37.58 40.20
N GLY A 71 20.58 37.41 38.90
CA GLY A 71 19.91 36.26 38.28
C GLY A 71 20.85 35.21 37.67
N SER A 72 20.26 34.17 37.07
CA SER A 72 21.00 33.17 36.28
C SER A 72 21.68 33.80 35.06
N ARG A 73 22.84 33.27 34.67
CA ARG A 73 23.57 33.76 33.50
C ARG A 73 22.85 33.34 32.22
N HIS A 74 22.47 34.32 31.41
CA HIS A 74 21.90 34.09 30.08
C HIS A 74 22.82 34.63 28.98
N GLY A 75 22.84 33.91 27.86
CA GLY A 75 23.49 34.33 26.63
C GLY A 75 22.49 35.09 25.77
N ASP A 76 21.77 34.36 24.93
CA ASP A 76 20.84 34.87 23.91
C ASP A 76 19.38 34.58 24.31
N LYS A 77 18.46 35.41 23.80
CA LYS A 77 17.00 35.22 23.92
C LYS A 77 16.49 33.98 23.18
N ARG A 78 17.21 33.53 22.15
CA ARG A 78 16.85 32.36 21.31
C ARG A 78 17.16 31.03 21.98
N ALA A 79 17.76 31.04 23.17
CA ALA A 79 18.18 29.84 23.86
C ALA A 79 17.01 28.87 24.12
N PRO A 80 17.17 27.55 23.92
CA PRO A 80 16.07 26.58 23.98
C PRO A 80 15.29 26.52 25.29
N GLN A 81 15.95 26.80 26.41
CA GLN A 81 15.33 26.82 27.73
C GLN A 81 14.41 28.02 27.96
N LEU A 82 14.45 29.03 27.08
CA LEU A 82 13.64 30.24 27.18
C LEU A 82 12.35 30.10 26.36
N TYR A 83 11.32 30.84 26.77
CA TYR A 83 10.06 30.90 26.03
C TYR A 83 10.29 31.40 24.59
N LYS A 84 9.75 30.67 23.61
CA LYS A 84 9.96 30.89 22.16
C LYS A 84 11.43 30.75 21.70
N GLY A 85 12.26 30.08 22.49
CA GLY A 85 13.60 29.65 22.08
C GLY A 85 13.58 28.62 20.95
N GLY A 86 14.74 28.33 20.38
CA GLY A 86 14.91 27.30 19.36
C GLY A 86 14.62 25.90 19.91
N ILE A 87 14.08 25.03 19.06
CA ILE A 87 13.78 23.64 19.44
C ILE A 87 15.04 22.80 19.26
N VAL A 88 15.41 22.03 20.28
CA VAL A 88 16.56 21.11 20.22
C VAL A 88 16.06 19.71 19.83
N PHE A 89 16.74 19.09 18.86
CA PHE A 89 16.41 17.75 18.34
C PHE A 89 14.97 17.60 17.82
N GLY A 90 14.40 18.68 17.29
CA GLY A 90 13.11 18.63 16.62
C GLY A 90 13.18 17.93 15.25
N PRO A 91 12.02 17.63 14.63
CA PRO A 91 11.96 17.00 13.32
C PRO A 91 12.63 17.86 12.26
N ARG A 92 13.43 17.20 11.40
CA ARG A 92 14.01 17.80 10.19
C ARG A 92 13.51 17.08 8.95
N PRO A 93 13.40 17.79 7.80
CA PRO A 93 13.06 17.16 6.54
C PRO A 93 14.05 16.04 6.23
N ARG A 94 13.53 14.87 5.87
CA ARG A 94 14.34 13.68 5.59
C ARG A 94 13.69 12.81 4.54
N ASP A 95 14.50 12.05 3.84
CA ASP A 95 14.01 10.97 3.00
C ASP A 95 13.69 9.74 3.85
N TRP A 96 12.50 9.16 3.64
CA TRP A 96 12.05 7.93 4.27
C TRP A 96 12.23 6.71 3.35
N SER A 97 12.74 6.92 2.14
CA SER A 97 12.85 5.89 1.13
C SER A 97 13.75 4.74 1.59
N LYS A 98 13.31 3.51 1.30
CA LYS A 98 14.05 2.27 1.52
C LYS A 98 14.11 1.52 0.21
N THR A 99 15.33 1.33 -0.29
CA THR A 99 15.59 0.58 -1.51
C THR A 99 15.52 -0.92 -1.25
N ILE A 100 14.85 -1.64 -2.13
CA ILE A 100 14.79 -3.12 -2.11
C ILE A 100 15.04 -3.63 -3.54
N THR A 101 15.76 -4.74 -3.63
CA THR A 101 16.07 -5.40 -4.90
C THR A 101 14.80 -5.84 -5.64
N VAL A 102 14.87 -5.90 -6.97
CA VAL A 102 13.73 -6.30 -7.80
C VAL A 102 13.31 -7.74 -7.51
N GLN A 103 14.27 -8.64 -7.31
CA GLN A 103 14.02 -10.04 -6.95
C GLN A 103 13.25 -10.18 -5.64
N ALA A 104 13.62 -9.39 -4.61
CA ALA A 104 12.91 -9.41 -3.34
C ALA A 104 11.44 -9.00 -3.46
N LYS A 105 11.13 -8.02 -4.32
CA LYS A 105 9.75 -7.62 -4.61
C LYS A 105 8.96 -8.73 -5.31
N LYS A 106 9.60 -9.47 -6.24
CA LYS A 106 8.98 -10.61 -6.94
C LYS A 106 8.66 -11.74 -5.97
N ILE A 107 9.62 -12.14 -5.13
CA ILE A 107 9.42 -13.21 -4.13
C ILE A 107 8.32 -12.82 -3.12
N ALA A 108 8.31 -11.56 -2.66
CA ALA A 108 7.25 -11.08 -1.77
C ALA A 108 5.86 -11.15 -2.43
N LEU A 109 5.75 -10.81 -3.71
CA LEU A 109 4.49 -10.92 -4.44
C LEU A 109 4.07 -12.39 -4.62
N GLN A 110 4.99 -13.28 -4.97
CA GLN A 110 4.74 -14.72 -5.06
C GLN A 110 4.25 -15.28 -3.73
N ARG A 111 4.90 -14.92 -2.63
CA ARG A 111 4.52 -15.36 -1.29
C ARG A 111 3.11 -14.87 -0.92
N ALA A 112 2.81 -13.60 -1.18
CA ALA A 112 1.48 -13.05 -0.92
C ALA A 112 0.37 -13.73 -1.75
N LEU A 113 0.67 -14.10 -3.00
CA LEU A 113 -0.26 -14.87 -3.84
C LEU A 113 -0.47 -16.30 -3.32
N PHE A 114 0.60 -16.96 -2.89
CA PHE A 114 0.55 -18.29 -2.32
C PHE A 114 -0.28 -18.34 -1.05
N ASP A 115 -0.01 -17.44 -0.09
CA ASP A 115 -0.75 -17.37 1.18
C ASP A 115 -2.24 -17.13 0.93
N LEU A 116 -2.57 -16.19 0.03
CA LEU A 116 -3.95 -15.89 -0.33
C LEU A 116 -4.66 -17.05 -1.04
N ALA A 117 -3.94 -17.78 -1.90
CA ALA A 117 -4.49 -18.95 -2.58
C ALA A 117 -4.74 -20.10 -1.58
N ASN A 118 -3.83 -20.29 -0.62
CA ASN A 118 -3.96 -21.30 0.43
C ASN A 118 -5.12 -21.00 1.39
N ASP A 119 -5.34 -19.72 1.72
CA ASP A 119 -6.49 -19.25 2.50
C ASP A 119 -7.83 -19.32 1.73
N GLY A 120 -7.79 -19.72 0.45
CA GLY A 120 -8.96 -19.75 -0.43
C GLY A 120 -9.54 -18.36 -0.73
N GLY A 121 -8.75 -17.29 -0.54
CA GLY A 121 -9.12 -15.90 -0.75
C GLY A 121 -9.09 -15.46 -2.22
N LEU A 122 -8.44 -16.24 -3.08
CA LEU A 122 -8.25 -15.96 -4.50
C LEU A 122 -9.39 -16.59 -5.35
N ALA A 123 -10.11 -15.74 -6.07
CA ALA A 123 -11.11 -16.12 -7.05
C ALA A 123 -10.72 -15.58 -8.43
N VAL A 124 -11.05 -16.34 -9.48
CA VAL A 124 -10.76 -15.96 -10.86
C VAL A 124 -12.08 -15.73 -11.59
N ILE A 125 -12.14 -14.73 -12.47
CA ILE A 125 -13.28 -14.51 -13.38
C ILE A 125 -12.78 -14.51 -14.82
N GLU A 126 -13.61 -14.94 -15.77
CA GLU A 126 -13.21 -14.96 -17.18
C GLU A 126 -12.88 -13.56 -17.71
N ARG A 127 -13.83 -12.63 -17.58
CA ARG A 127 -13.66 -11.23 -17.99
C ARG A 127 -14.65 -10.32 -17.25
N PHE A 128 -14.32 -9.05 -17.13
CA PHE A 128 -15.28 -8.03 -16.69
C PHE A 128 -15.90 -7.34 -17.89
N GLU A 129 -17.21 -7.53 -18.05
CA GLU A 129 -17.96 -6.87 -19.12
C GLU A 129 -19.21 -6.21 -18.54
N VAL A 130 -19.39 -4.93 -18.85
CA VAL A 130 -20.54 -4.16 -18.38
C VAL A 130 -21.12 -3.39 -19.57
N ALA A 131 -22.27 -3.83 -20.05
CA ALA A 131 -22.94 -3.25 -21.23
C ALA A 131 -23.35 -1.78 -21.05
N LYS A 132 -23.64 -1.34 -19.81
CA LYS A 132 -23.96 0.05 -19.47
C LYS A 132 -23.19 0.43 -18.21
N PRO A 133 -22.52 1.60 -18.12
CA PRO A 133 -21.69 2.01 -16.99
C PRO A 133 -22.53 2.30 -15.73
N LYS A 134 -23.14 1.26 -15.15
CA LYS A 134 -24.01 1.30 -13.98
C LYS A 134 -23.35 0.54 -12.85
N THR A 135 -23.05 1.25 -11.77
CA THR A 135 -22.49 0.70 -10.53
C THR A 135 -23.32 -0.47 -9.99
N ALA A 136 -24.65 -0.37 -10.05
CA ALA A 136 -25.56 -1.42 -9.59
C ALA A 136 -25.36 -2.75 -10.32
N LEU A 137 -25.08 -2.73 -11.63
CA LEU A 137 -24.83 -3.96 -12.40
C LEU A 137 -23.52 -4.61 -11.96
N PHE A 138 -22.47 -3.80 -11.80
CA PHE A 138 -21.17 -4.29 -11.38
C PHE A 138 -21.21 -4.82 -9.93
N VAL A 139 -21.91 -4.14 -9.03
CA VAL A 139 -22.12 -4.61 -7.66
C VAL A 139 -22.84 -5.96 -7.61
N LYS A 140 -23.82 -6.22 -8.50
CA LYS A 140 -24.47 -7.54 -8.58
C LYS A 140 -23.48 -8.65 -8.89
N VAL A 141 -22.62 -8.47 -9.90
CA VAL A 141 -21.56 -9.44 -10.22
C VAL A 141 -20.63 -9.65 -9.03
N LEU A 142 -20.21 -8.56 -8.36
CA LEU A 142 -19.35 -8.66 -7.18
C LEU A 142 -20.02 -9.38 -6.00
N LYS A 143 -21.34 -9.24 -5.81
CA LYS A 143 -22.08 -9.94 -4.74
C LYS A 143 -22.16 -11.44 -4.99
N ASN A 144 -22.29 -11.86 -6.25
CA ASN A 144 -22.35 -13.28 -6.62
C ASN A 144 -21.02 -14.00 -6.32
N VAL A 145 -19.89 -13.32 -6.56
CA VAL A 145 -18.56 -13.92 -6.37
C VAL A 145 -18.06 -13.78 -4.93
N SER A 146 -18.33 -12.63 -4.28
CA SER A 146 -17.88 -12.34 -2.93
C SER A 146 -19.00 -11.68 -2.11
N PRO A 147 -19.66 -12.43 -1.20
CA PRO A 147 -20.73 -11.90 -0.38
C PRO A 147 -20.26 -10.72 0.50
N GLU A 148 -21.21 -9.89 0.91
CA GLU A 148 -20.94 -8.63 1.62
C GLU A 148 -20.17 -8.85 2.94
N GLY A 149 -19.26 -7.93 3.28
CA GLY A 149 -18.57 -7.88 4.59
C GLY A 149 -17.05 -7.80 4.55
N LYS A 150 -16.38 -8.31 3.50
CA LYS A 150 -14.92 -8.26 3.38
C LYS A 150 -14.45 -7.29 2.28
N ARG A 151 -13.29 -6.65 2.49
CA ARG A 151 -12.62 -5.85 1.45
C ARG A 151 -12.23 -6.75 0.28
N LEU A 152 -12.50 -6.28 -0.92
CA LEU A 152 -12.23 -6.98 -2.16
C LEU A 152 -11.17 -6.23 -2.97
N LEU A 153 -10.18 -6.93 -3.51
CA LEU A 153 -9.33 -6.40 -4.57
C LEU A 153 -9.79 -6.98 -5.90
N VAL A 154 -10.06 -6.13 -6.87
CA VAL A 154 -10.43 -6.52 -8.22
C VAL A 154 -9.27 -6.17 -9.15
N VAL A 155 -8.75 -7.17 -9.85
CA VAL A 155 -7.57 -7.04 -10.70
C VAL A 155 -7.93 -7.41 -12.13
N ASP A 156 -7.59 -6.53 -13.06
CA ASP A 156 -7.72 -6.80 -14.49
C ASP A 156 -6.43 -6.47 -15.24
N SER A 157 -6.29 -7.06 -16.42
CA SER A 157 -5.17 -6.87 -17.34
C SER A 157 -5.27 -5.47 -17.98
N THR A 158 -6.46 -5.13 -18.47
CA THR A 158 -6.79 -3.84 -19.10
C THR A 158 -8.24 -3.53 -18.79
N TRP A 159 -8.51 -2.35 -18.22
CA TRP A 159 -9.89 -1.96 -17.95
C TRP A 159 -10.53 -1.29 -19.14
N SER A 160 -11.75 -1.70 -19.47
CA SER A 160 -12.60 -0.93 -20.37
C SER A 160 -13.19 0.29 -19.65
N GLU A 161 -13.39 1.39 -20.39
CA GLU A 161 -13.92 2.63 -19.83
C GLU A 161 -15.27 2.48 -19.12
N PRO A 162 -16.25 1.70 -19.64
CA PRO A 162 -17.51 1.47 -18.95
C PRO A 162 -17.33 0.81 -17.59
N VAL A 163 -16.38 -0.13 -17.47
CA VAL A 163 -16.08 -0.83 -16.21
C VAL A 163 -15.41 0.12 -15.22
N LEU A 164 -14.46 0.96 -15.65
CA LEU A 164 -13.84 1.97 -14.79
C LEU A 164 -14.88 2.95 -14.24
N ARG A 165 -15.82 3.41 -15.07
CA ARG A 165 -16.89 4.32 -14.63
C ARG A 165 -17.83 3.62 -13.64
N ALA A 166 -18.15 2.34 -13.86
CA ALA A 166 -19.00 1.56 -12.96
C ALA A 166 -18.33 1.16 -11.65
N SER A 167 -17.00 1.13 -11.56
CA SER A 167 -16.25 0.58 -10.43
C SER A 167 -15.77 1.62 -9.41
N ARG A 168 -15.42 2.84 -9.86
CA ARG A 168 -14.76 3.88 -9.05
C ARG A 168 -15.42 4.24 -7.72
N ASN A 169 -16.74 4.13 -7.60
CA ASN A 169 -17.47 4.55 -6.40
C ASN A 169 -17.74 3.42 -5.37
N ILE A 170 -17.15 2.22 -5.57
CA ILE A 170 -17.43 1.07 -4.70
C ILE A 170 -16.44 1.06 -3.53
N SER A 171 -16.88 1.54 -2.37
CA SER A 171 -16.02 1.69 -1.17
C SER A 171 -15.41 0.37 -0.65
N ARG A 172 -16.09 -0.77 -0.85
CA ARG A 172 -15.61 -2.09 -0.42
C ARG A 172 -14.55 -2.71 -1.35
N ALA A 173 -14.39 -2.17 -2.56
CA ALA A 173 -13.56 -2.75 -3.60
C ALA A 173 -12.40 -1.81 -3.97
N LEU A 174 -11.20 -2.36 -4.02
CA LEU A 174 -10.03 -1.72 -4.58
C LEU A 174 -9.83 -2.24 -6.01
N PHE A 175 -9.48 -1.36 -6.93
CA PHE A 175 -9.26 -1.71 -8.33
C PHE A 175 -7.78 -1.52 -8.65
N SER A 176 -7.16 -2.54 -9.25
CA SER A 176 -5.77 -2.49 -9.66
C SER A 176 -5.60 -3.10 -11.06
N ASN A 177 -4.57 -2.65 -11.76
CA ASN A 177 -4.09 -3.35 -12.95
C ASN A 177 -3.15 -4.48 -12.54
N SER A 178 -3.07 -5.54 -13.34
CA SER A 178 -2.07 -6.60 -13.16
C SER A 178 -0.64 -6.05 -13.12
N SER A 179 -0.34 -5.05 -13.95
CA SER A 179 0.99 -4.39 -14.01
C SER A 179 1.36 -3.62 -12.73
N ASN A 180 0.37 -3.06 -12.02
CA ASN A 180 0.57 -2.22 -10.84
C ASN A 180 0.32 -2.96 -9.52
N LEU A 181 -0.03 -4.25 -9.59
CA LEU A 181 -0.35 -5.04 -8.41
C LEU A 181 0.87 -5.15 -7.47
N ASN A 182 0.69 -4.89 -6.18
CA ASN A 182 1.76 -4.98 -5.18
C ASN A 182 1.45 -6.03 -4.12
N ALA A 183 2.49 -6.52 -3.43
CA ALA A 183 2.32 -7.44 -2.30
C ALA A 183 1.49 -6.82 -1.16
N LEU A 184 1.61 -5.50 -0.92
CA LEU A 184 0.79 -4.80 0.07
C LEU A 184 -0.71 -4.92 -0.24
N ASP A 185 -1.09 -4.75 -1.50
CA ASP A 185 -2.50 -4.72 -1.90
C ASP A 185 -3.14 -6.10 -1.69
N LEU A 186 -2.41 -7.17 -2.02
CA LEU A 186 -2.83 -8.56 -1.75
C LEU A 186 -3.00 -8.83 -0.24
N VAL A 187 -2.02 -8.44 0.58
CA VAL A 187 -2.06 -8.69 2.04
C VAL A 187 -3.16 -7.85 2.73
N LYS A 188 -3.45 -6.65 2.21
CA LYS A 188 -4.48 -5.77 2.77
C LYS A 188 -5.90 -6.28 2.51
N THR A 189 -6.10 -7.09 1.47
CA THR A 189 -7.43 -7.55 1.05
C THR A 189 -7.59 -9.06 1.25
N PRO A 190 -8.52 -9.51 2.11
CA PRO A 190 -8.73 -10.93 2.36
C PRO A 190 -9.38 -11.69 1.18
N ARG A 191 -9.95 -10.97 0.21
CA ARG A 191 -10.54 -11.53 -1.00
C ARG A 191 -9.99 -10.80 -2.20
N VAL A 192 -9.56 -11.56 -3.22
CA VAL A 192 -9.09 -11.01 -4.49
C VAL A 192 -9.82 -11.69 -5.63
N LEU A 193 -10.35 -10.89 -6.55
CA LEU A 193 -10.97 -11.32 -7.79
C LEU A 193 -10.09 -10.87 -8.96
N ILE A 194 -9.52 -11.81 -9.70
CA ILE A 194 -8.60 -11.53 -10.81
C ILE A 194 -9.19 -12.07 -12.11
N THR A 195 -9.06 -11.35 -13.22
CA THR A 195 -9.40 -11.91 -14.55
C THR A 195 -8.42 -13.01 -14.95
N LEU A 196 -8.83 -13.93 -15.84
CA LEU A 196 -7.92 -14.95 -16.38
C LEU A 196 -6.66 -14.32 -17.00
N GLU A 197 -6.84 -13.31 -17.85
CA GLU A 197 -5.73 -12.56 -18.45
C GLU A 197 -4.87 -11.84 -17.40
N GLY A 198 -5.52 -11.26 -16.39
CA GLY A 198 -4.84 -10.59 -15.30
C GLY A 198 -3.93 -11.54 -14.52
N LEU A 199 -4.42 -12.75 -14.23
CA LEU A 199 -3.67 -13.78 -13.51
C LEU A 199 -2.45 -14.23 -14.30
N THR A 200 -2.62 -14.51 -15.60
CA THR A 200 -1.50 -14.91 -16.48
C THR A 200 -0.39 -13.85 -16.48
N LYS A 201 -0.73 -12.57 -16.68
CA LYS A 201 0.26 -11.47 -16.64
C LYS A 201 0.95 -11.34 -15.27
N VAL A 202 0.21 -11.54 -14.18
CA VAL A 202 0.80 -11.50 -12.83
C VAL A 202 1.79 -12.64 -12.63
N LEU A 203 1.45 -13.86 -13.08
CA LEU A 203 2.33 -15.03 -12.98
C LEU A 203 3.60 -14.84 -13.82
N GLU A 204 3.48 -14.34 -15.06
CA GLU A 204 4.63 -14.01 -15.92
C GLU A 204 5.58 -13.01 -15.25
N ARG A 205 5.03 -11.95 -14.65
CA ARG A 205 5.82 -10.92 -13.93
C ARG A 205 6.55 -11.48 -12.71
N THR A 206 6.06 -12.56 -12.14
CA THR A 206 6.73 -13.22 -11.01
C THR A 206 7.82 -14.20 -11.44
N LYS A 207 7.72 -14.79 -12.64
CA LYS A 207 8.68 -15.79 -13.14
C LYS A 207 9.90 -15.14 -13.80
N ASN A 208 9.68 -14.12 -14.63
CA ASN A 208 10.73 -13.32 -15.25
C ASN A 208 11.30 -12.32 -14.26
#